data_AF-D2Z8W7-F1
#
_entry.id   AF-D2Z8W7-F1
#
_cell.length_a   1.000
_cell.length_b   1.000
_cell.length_c   1.000
_cell.angle_alpha   90.00
_cell.angle_beta   90.00
_cell.angle_gamma   90.00
#
_symmetry.space_group_name_H-M   'P 1'
#
loop_
_entity.id
_entity.type
_entity.pdbx_description
1 polymer ?
#
loop_
_entity_poly.entity_id
_entity_poly.type
_entity_poly.pdbx_seq_one_letter_code
_entity_poly.pdbx_strand_id
1 'polypeptide(L)'
;MINRMIKIFSFSLVVSVLFVVGAPCWGLSFDDLEVDRSSVVWVEGQVMGDMVLGAKAKLIFLFMDRRLCDVARVDRGDLPEWLTWNLQYESAARRGKREFFLLRYEAIKNWEFDPTKIKVGGYKLKMTDVLSRKDMVNVGPLSSGTLATLAFSVPRSFLKPGHSLEIVYGDWATDWIVPRR
;
A
#
# COMPACT_ATOMS: atom_id res chain seq x y z
N MET A 1 -56.34 -25.25 49.11
CA MET A 1 -56.65 -26.63 48.65
C MET A 1 -56.47 -26.63 47.13
N ILE A 2 -55.29 -26.86 46.55
CA ILE A 2 -54.47 -28.08 46.47
C ILE A 2 -55.29 -29.31 46.04
N ASN A 3 -55.24 -29.61 44.73
CA ASN A 3 -55.01 -30.93 44.12
C ASN A 3 -55.20 -30.83 42.59
N ARG A 4 -54.12 -30.91 41.80
CA ARG A 4 -53.48 -32.14 41.26
C ARG A 4 -54.12 -32.62 39.96
N MET A 5 -53.38 -32.51 38.86
CA MET A 5 -53.17 -33.52 37.79
C MET A 5 -52.25 -32.86 36.72
N ILE A 6 -50.95 -33.16 36.56
CA ILE A 6 -50.33 -34.41 36.04
C ILE A 6 -50.98 -34.75 34.67
N LYS A 7 -50.35 -34.75 33.48
CA LYS A 7 -48.93 -34.73 33.05
C LYS A 7 -48.89 -34.85 31.49
N ILE A 8 -47.78 -34.39 30.88
CA ILE A 8 -47.15 -34.86 29.61
C ILE A 8 -47.62 -34.22 28.28
N PHE A 9 -46.61 -34.04 27.41
CA PHE A 9 -46.58 -33.67 25.99
C PHE A 9 -46.69 -32.17 25.71
N SER A 10 -45.85 -31.52 24.90
CA SER A 10 -44.59 -31.80 24.23
C SER A 10 -44.24 -30.52 23.48
N PHE A 11 -43.00 -30.44 22.97
CA PHE A 11 -42.65 -29.65 21.79
C PHE A 11 -42.24 -28.17 21.98
N SER A 12 -40.94 -28.02 22.26
CA SER A 12 -40.01 -27.06 21.65
C SER A 12 -40.56 -26.18 20.50
N LEU A 13 -40.44 -24.86 20.65
CA LEU A 13 -40.15 -23.97 19.53
C LEU A 13 -39.49 -22.67 20.02
N VAL A 14 -38.17 -22.72 20.18
CA VAL A 14 -37.33 -21.52 20.26
C VAL A 14 -37.16 -21.01 18.83
N VAL A 15 -37.89 -19.95 18.46
CA VAL A 15 -37.65 -19.22 17.19
C VAL A 15 -36.73 -18.05 17.49
N SER A 16 -35.44 -18.33 17.32
CA SER A 16 -34.37 -17.34 17.24
C SER A 16 -34.58 -16.49 16.00
N VAL A 17 -34.89 -15.20 16.17
CA VAL A 17 -34.94 -14.23 15.08
C VAL A 17 -33.49 -13.93 14.67
N LEU A 18 -33.02 -14.66 13.67
CA LEU A 18 -31.78 -14.40 12.96
C LEU A 18 -31.90 -13.05 12.23
N PHE A 19 -31.27 -12.02 12.78
CA PHE A 19 -30.87 -10.84 12.02
C PHE A 19 -29.83 -11.26 10.97
N VAL A 20 -30.29 -11.68 9.79
CA VAL A 20 -29.47 -11.68 8.58
C VAL A 20 -29.46 -10.25 8.06
N VAL A 21 -28.65 -9.40 8.68
CA VAL A 21 -28.16 -8.21 7.99
C VAL A 21 -27.12 -8.72 7.02
N GLY A 22 -27.55 -8.97 5.78
CA GLY A 22 -26.62 -9.07 4.66
C GLY A 22 -25.88 -7.75 4.59
N ALA A 23 -24.69 -7.67 5.18
CA ALA A 23 -23.76 -6.60 4.87
C ALA A 23 -23.59 -6.64 3.35
N PRO A 24 -23.90 -5.55 2.64
CA PRO A 24 -23.71 -5.57 1.22
C PRO A 24 -22.20 -5.70 1.02
N CYS A 25 -21.77 -6.74 0.31
CA CYS A 25 -20.38 -6.94 -0.08
C CYS A 25 -20.06 -5.88 -1.14
N TRP A 26 -19.95 -4.62 -0.70
CA TRP A 26 -19.37 -3.56 -1.51
C TRP A 26 -17.89 -3.90 -1.52
N GLY A 27 -17.38 -4.29 -2.69
CA GLY A 27 -15.95 -4.45 -2.87
C GLY A 27 -15.27 -3.16 -2.41
N LEU A 28 -14.22 -3.27 -1.61
CA LEU A 28 -13.40 -2.11 -1.23
C LEU A 28 -12.91 -1.43 -2.51
N SER A 29 -13.08 -0.12 -2.59
CA SER A 29 -12.62 0.70 -3.71
C SER A 29 -11.09 0.80 -3.73
N PHE A 30 -10.52 1.30 -4.82
CA PHE A 30 -9.08 1.55 -4.88
C PHE A 30 -8.61 2.47 -3.74
N ASP A 31 -9.35 3.56 -3.48
CA ASP A 31 -9.00 4.56 -2.47
C ASP A 31 -8.99 3.93 -1.06
N ASP A 32 -9.95 3.05 -0.77
CA ASP A 32 -10.00 2.34 0.52
C ASP A 32 -8.77 1.44 0.74
N LEU A 33 -8.26 0.85 -0.33
CA LEU A 33 -7.10 -0.04 -0.30
C LEU A 33 -5.77 0.71 -0.46
N GLU A 34 -5.75 1.92 -0.99
CA GLU A 34 -4.51 2.70 -1.12
C GLU A 34 -4.02 3.19 0.25
N VAL A 35 -4.94 3.56 1.15
CA VAL A 35 -4.62 4.17 2.44
C VAL A 35 -3.69 3.29 3.30
N ASP A 36 -3.95 1.99 3.41
CA ASP A 36 -3.11 1.06 4.20
C ASP A 36 -1.86 0.58 3.43
N ARG A 37 -1.86 0.70 2.10
CA ARG A 37 -0.75 0.31 1.21
C ARG A 37 0.22 1.44 0.90
N SER A 38 -0.13 2.67 1.24
CA SER A 38 0.67 3.86 1.00
C SER A 38 1.47 4.25 2.24
N SER A 39 2.64 4.82 2.01
CA SER A 39 3.50 5.35 3.05
C SER A 39 4.30 6.53 2.52
N VAL A 40 4.46 7.58 3.33
CA VAL A 40 5.08 8.83 2.89
C VAL A 40 6.39 9.07 3.64
N VAL A 41 7.46 9.32 2.90
CA VAL A 41 8.75 9.80 3.45
C VAL A 41 8.98 11.23 2.97
N TRP A 42 9.25 12.12 3.91
CA TRP A 42 9.61 13.51 3.64
C TRP A 42 11.13 13.69 3.76
N VAL A 43 11.78 14.03 2.66
CA VAL A 43 13.23 14.22 2.61
C VAL A 43 13.57 15.61 3.14
N GLU A 44 14.42 15.68 4.16
CA GLU A 44 14.78 16.92 4.88
C GLU A 44 13.57 17.66 5.48
N GLY A 45 12.42 16.99 5.59
CA GLY A 45 11.19 17.58 6.11
C GLY A 45 11.03 17.31 7.60
N GLN A 46 10.58 18.33 8.35
CA GLN A 46 10.14 18.16 9.73
C GLN A 46 8.61 18.20 9.79
N VAL A 47 8.01 17.14 10.33
CA VAL A 47 6.56 17.04 10.55
C VAL A 47 6.20 17.75 11.86
N MET A 48 5.25 18.67 11.81
CA MET A 48 4.72 19.44 12.94
C MET A 48 3.19 19.40 12.90
N GLY A 49 2.60 18.42 13.59
CA GLY A 49 1.16 18.15 13.47
C GLY A 49 0.82 17.80 12.03
N ASP A 50 -0.06 18.59 11.42
CA ASP A 50 -0.53 18.39 10.04
C ASP A 50 0.32 19.12 8.99
N MET A 51 1.41 19.78 9.40
CA MET A 51 2.29 20.55 8.51
C MET A 51 3.66 19.91 8.35
N VAL A 52 4.21 19.97 7.14
CA VAL A 52 5.60 19.57 6.87
C VAL A 52 6.41 20.78 6.44
N LEU A 53 7.45 21.10 7.22
CA LEU A 53 8.31 22.26 6.98
C LEU A 53 9.65 21.83 6.40
N GLY A 54 10.19 22.66 5.51
CA GLY A 54 11.56 22.52 5.01
C GLY A 54 11.80 21.41 3.99
N ALA A 55 10.82 20.52 3.76
CA ALA A 55 10.97 19.35 2.90
C ALA A 55 11.52 19.68 1.51
N LYS A 56 12.50 18.88 1.10
CA LYS A 56 13.16 18.96 -0.20
C LYS A 56 12.48 18.08 -1.23
N ALA A 57 11.95 16.94 -0.80
CA ALA A 57 11.19 16.04 -1.63
C ALA A 57 10.13 15.28 -0.83
N LYS A 58 9.08 14.84 -1.52
CA LYS A 58 8.04 13.95 -1.01
C LYS A 58 8.13 12.62 -1.74
N LEU A 59 8.14 11.52 -0.99
CA LEU A 59 8.21 10.16 -1.51
C LEU A 59 7.00 9.37 -1.03
N ILE A 60 6.14 8.98 -1.95
CA ILE A 60 4.96 8.16 -1.67
C ILE A 60 5.27 6.76 -2.18
N PHE A 61 5.48 5.84 -1.25
CA PHE A 61 5.63 4.42 -1.51
C PHE A 61 4.26 3.78 -1.51
N LEU A 62 3.91 3.11 -2.59
CA LEU A 62 2.65 2.40 -2.74
C LEU A 62 2.95 0.91 -2.95
N PHE A 63 2.52 0.10 -2.00
CA PHE A 63 2.63 -1.35 -2.07
C PHE A 63 1.52 -1.94 -2.95
N MET A 64 1.91 -2.45 -4.12
CA MET A 64 1.00 -3.02 -5.10
C MET A 64 0.84 -4.53 -4.88
N ASP A 65 0.08 -4.93 -3.86
CA ASP A 65 -0.31 -6.34 -3.69
C ASP A 65 -1.28 -6.79 -4.79
N ARG A 66 -1.58 -8.10 -4.85
CA ARG A 66 -2.46 -8.63 -5.91
C ARG A 66 -3.83 -7.97 -5.88
N ARG A 67 -4.38 -7.77 -4.69
CA ARG A 67 -5.71 -7.19 -4.49
C ARG A 67 -5.78 -5.76 -5.03
N LEU A 68 -4.81 -4.91 -4.69
CA LEU A 68 -4.75 -3.54 -5.19
C LEU A 68 -4.52 -3.51 -6.71
N CYS A 69 -3.67 -4.38 -7.25
CA CYS A 69 -3.48 -4.51 -8.69
C CYS A 69 -4.77 -4.92 -9.42
N ASP A 70 -5.53 -5.87 -8.85
CA ASP A 70 -6.77 -6.36 -9.45
C ASP A 70 -7.84 -5.25 -9.48
N VAL A 71 -8.03 -4.55 -8.36
CA VAL A 71 -8.93 -3.38 -8.28
C VAL A 71 -8.46 -2.27 -9.25
N ALA A 72 -7.17 -1.97 -9.29
CA ALA A 72 -6.62 -0.97 -10.21
C ALA A 72 -6.82 -1.30 -11.71
N ARG A 73 -6.99 -2.58 -12.07
CA ARG A 73 -7.33 -2.98 -13.44
C ARG A 73 -8.81 -2.82 -13.75
N VAL A 74 -9.68 -3.05 -12.76
CA VAL A 74 -11.14 -2.84 -12.89
C VAL A 74 -11.44 -1.34 -13.00
N ASP A 75 -10.85 -0.55 -12.10
CA ASP A 75 -11.09 0.90 -11.98
C ASP A 75 -10.18 1.73 -12.89
N ARG A 76 -9.57 1.11 -13.91
CA ARG A 76 -8.53 1.72 -14.76
C ARG A 76 -8.99 3.03 -15.43
N GLY A 77 -10.29 3.18 -15.69
CA GLY A 77 -10.87 4.38 -16.31
C GLY A 77 -10.85 5.61 -15.40
N ASP A 78 -10.93 5.41 -14.08
CA ASP A 78 -11.04 6.48 -13.09
C ASP A 78 -9.69 6.80 -12.41
N LEU A 79 -8.70 5.92 -12.58
CA LEU A 79 -7.41 6.03 -11.94
C LEU A 79 -6.40 6.89 -12.75
N PRO A 80 -5.50 7.61 -12.06
CA PRO A 80 -4.47 8.40 -12.72
C PRO A 80 -3.56 7.59 -13.66
N GLU A 81 -3.14 8.21 -14.76
CA GLU A 81 -2.30 7.55 -15.77
C GLU A 81 -0.99 6.99 -15.20
N TRP A 82 -0.33 7.72 -14.30
CA TRP A 82 0.93 7.27 -13.69
C TRP A 82 0.77 5.93 -12.97
N LEU A 83 -0.41 5.64 -12.42
CA LEU A 83 -0.68 4.38 -11.73
C LEU A 83 -0.98 3.28 -12.76
N THR A 84 -1.91 3.55 -13.67
CA THR A 84 -2.40 2.55 -14.64
C THR A 84 -1.34 2.16 -15.67
N TRP A 85 -0.49 3.10 -16.07
CA TRP A 85 0.66 2.84 -16.96
C TRP A 85 1.68 1.90 -16.31
N ASN A 86 1.92 2.03 -15.01
CA ASN A 86 2.94 1.24 -14.32
C ASN A 86 2.47 -0.19 -13.97
N LEU A 87 1.16 -0.51 -14.10
CA LEU A 87 0.65 -1.88 -13.91
C LEU A 87 1.30 -2.90 -14.85
N GLN A 88 1.81 -2.47 -16.00
CA GLN A 88 2.54 -3.33 -16.93
C GLN A 88 3.78 -4.02 -16.32
N TYR A 89 4.35 -3.45 -15.25
CA TYR A 89 5.53 -3.99 -14.57
C TYR A 89 5.21 -5.09 -13.57
N GLU A 90 3.95 -5.31 -13.21
CA GLU A 90 3.57 -6.24 -12.14
C GLU A 90 4.11 -7.66 -12.37
N SER A 91 3.89 -8.21 -13.57
CA SER A 91 4.35 -9.56 -13.92
C SER A 91 5.87 -9.70 -13.78
N ALA A 92 6.61 -8.66 -14.16
CA ALA A 92 8.06 -8.62 -14.00
C ALA A 92 8.47 -8.50 -12.53
N ALA A 93 7.74 -7.68 -11.75
CA ALA A 93 7.99 -7.41 -10.35
C ALA A 93 7.85 -8.64 -9.45
N ARG A 94 6.91 -9.54 -9.77
CA ARG A 94 6.60 -10.72 -8.95
C ARG A 94 7.49 -11.93 -9.24
N ARG A 95 8.39 -11.85 -10.22
CA ARG A 95 9.34 -12.95 -10.53
C ARG A 95 10.26 -13.22 -9.35
N GLY A 96 10.50 -14.50 -9.06
CA GLY A 96 11.47 -14.91 -8.03
C GLY A 96 11.05 -14.60 -6.59
N LYS A 97 9.76 -14.75 -6.25
CA LYS A 97 9.21 -14.51 -4.89
C LYS A 97 9.46 -13.07 -4.41
N ARG A 98 9.16 -12.12 -5.28
CA ARG A 98 9.27 -10.68 -5.03
C ARG A 98 7.89 -10.03 -5.05
N GLU A 99 7.82 -8.83 -4.52
CA GLU A 99 6.61 -8.06 -4.37
C GLU A 99 6.79 -6.68 -5.03
N PHE A 100 5.68 -6.10 -5.49
CA PHE A 100 5.67 -4.94 -6.39
C PHE A 100 5.41 -3.64 -5.63
N PHE A 101 6.18 -2.60 -5.95
CA PHE A 101 6.01 -1.26 -5.41
C PHE A 101 6.04 -0.21 -6.51
N LEU A 102 5.29 0.85 -6.29
CA LEU A 102 5.44 2.12 -6.98
C LEU A 102 5.97 3.15 -6.00
N LEU A 103 6.90 3.97 -6.44
CA LEU A 103 7.34 5.16 -5.73
C LEU A 103 6.97 6.36 -6.59
N ARG A 104 6.01 7.17 -6.11
CA ARG A 104 5.76 8.49 -6.67
C ARG A 104 6.60 9.51 -5.91
N TYR A 105 7.41 10.25 -6.63
CA TYR A 105 8.33 11.23 -6.03
C TYR A 105 8.13 12.61 -6.62
N GLU A 106 8.18 13.60 -5.74
CA GLU A 106 8.03 15.02 -6.05
C GLU A 106 9.22 15.78 -5.45
N ALA A 107 9.96 16.50 -6.31
CA ALA A 107 11.01 17.40 -5.88
C ALA A 107 10.40 18.77 -5.54
N ILE A 108 10.31 19.10 -4.25
CA ILE A 108 9.78 20.38 -3.76
C ILE A 108 10.84 21.49 -3.92
N LYS A 109 12.10 21.10 -3.79
CA LYS A 109 13.28 21.91 -4.09
C LYS A 109 14.23 21.08 -4.95
N ASN A 110 15.30 21.71 -5.45
CA ASN A 110 16.35 20.98 -6.17
C ASN A 110 16.89 19.84 -5.30
N TRP A 111 16.88 18.63 -5.85
CA TRP A 111 17.12 17.41 -5.09
C TRP A 111 17.84 16.37 -5.91
N GLU A 112 18.78 15.65 -5.27
CA GLU A 112 19.48 14.53 -5.88
C GLU A 112 18.75 13.22 -5.53
N PHE A 113 18.02 12.67 -6.51
CA PHE A 113 17.33 11.41 -6.35
C PHE A 113 18.25 10.23 -6.68
N ASP A 114 18.41 9.33 -5.71
CA ASP A 114 19.14 8.07 -5.88
C ASP A 114 18.29 6.92 -5.31
N PRO A 115 17.72 6.05 -6.16
CA PRO A 115 16.87 4.96 -5.71
C PRO A 115 17.62 3.92 -4.87
N THR A 116 18.96 3.87 -4.92
CA THR A 116 19.75 2.94 -4.09
C THR A 116 19.81 3.36 -2.61
N LYS A 117 19.34 4.57 -2.28
CA LYS A 117 19.13 5.04 -0.91
C LYS A 117 17.87 4.47 -0.27
N ILE A 118 17.00 3.81 -1.05
CA ILE A 118 15.77 3.19 -0.55
C ILE A 118 16.09 1.91 0.22
N LYS A 119 15.49 1.76 1.40
CA LYS A 119 15.39 0.48 2.10
C LYS A 119 13.95 0.18 2.48
N VAL A 120 13.54 -1.08 2.37
CA VAL A 120 12.20 -1.55 2.76
C VAL A 120 12.35 -2.78 3.64
N GLY A 121 11.94 -2.69 4.91
CA GLY A 121 12.04 -3.80 5.87
C GLY A 121 13.47 -4.31 6.05
N GLY A 122 14.46 -3.42 5.95
CA GLY A 122 15.89 -3.73 6.03
C GLY A 122 16.54 -4.18 4.71
N TYR A 123 15.78 -4.42 3.64
CA TYR A 123 16.35 -4.68 2.32
C TYR A 123 16.77 -3.39 1.63
N LYS A 124 18.05 -3.25 1.28
CA LYS A 124 18.56 -2.12 0.48
C LYS A 124 18.32 -2.37 -1.00
N LEU A 125 17.66 -1.41 -1.65
CA LEU A 125 17.35 -1.49 -3.08
C LEU A 125 18.62 -1.39 -3.94
N LYS A 126 18.68 -2.18 -5.00
CA LYS A 126 19.71 -2.12 -6.05
C LYS A 126 19.10 -1.61 -7.34
N MET A 127 19.93 -1.07 -8.24
CA MET A 127 19.47 -0.65 -9.57
C MET A 127 18.84 -1.79 -10.39
N THR A 128 19.20 -3.04 -10.12
CA THR A 128 18.60 -4.22 -10.75
C THR A 128 17.18 -4.52 -10.28
N ASP A 129 16.76 -3.93 -9.15
CA ASP A 129 15.41 -4.10 -8.61
C ASP A 129 14.40 -3.10 -9.19
N VAL A 130 14.91 -2.04 -9.84
CA VAL A 130 14.14 -1.04 -10.58
C VAL A 130 13.66 -1.65 -11.90
N LEU A 131 12.35 -1.54 -12.15
CA LEU A 131 11.66 -2.15 -13.30
C LEU A 131 11.37 -1.14 -14.40
N SER A 132 11.17 0.13 -14.03
CA SER A 132 11.01 1.23 -14.98
C SER A 132 12.22 1.30 -15.92
N ARG A 133 11.95 1.60 -17.19
CA ARG A 133 13.02 1.69 -18.19
C ARG A 133 13.95 2.87 -17.87
N LYS A 134 15.26 2.66 -17.98
CA LYS A 134 16.29 3.63 -17.55
C LYS A 134 16.19 5.00 -18.23
N ASP A 135 15.73 5.02 -19.48
CA ASP A 135 15.48 6.23 -20.28
C ASP A 135 14.23 7.01 -19.83
N MET A 136 13.34 6.39 -19.07
CA MET A 136 12.10 7.00 -18.57
C MET A 136 12.16 7.35 -17.07
N VAL A 137 13.22 6.97 -16.36
CA VAL A 137 13.37 7.29 -14.93
C VAL A 137 14.21 8.54 -14.77
N ASN A 138 13.63 9.56 -14.15
CA ASN A 138 14.36 10.74 -13.71
C ASN A 138 15.15 10.40 -12.44
N VAL A 139 16.40 9.96 -12.60
CA VAL A 139 17.38 9.73 -11.51
C VAL A 139 18.44 10.82 -11.57
N GLY A 140 18.97 11.20 -10.41
CA GLY A 140 20.03 12.18 -10.27
C GLY A 140 19.50 13.58 -9.94
N PRO A 141 20.07 14.65 -10.51
CA PRO A 141 19.65 16.01 -10.22
C PRO A 141 18.24 16.29 -10.72
N LEU A 142 17.32 16.54 -9.81
CA LEU A 142 15.94 16.92 -10.11
C LEU A 142 15.73 18.39 -9.78
N SER A 143 15.11 19.12 -10.72
CA SER A 143 14.66 20.48 -10.47
C SER A 143 13.41 20.51 -9.61
N SER A 144 13.20 21.61 -8.89
CA SER A 144 11.93 21.90 -8.23
C SER A 144 10.74 21.69 -9.17
N GLY A 145 9.66 21.10 -8.66
CA GLY A 145 8.44 20.77 -9.41
C GLY A 145 8.51 19.46 -10.20
N THR A 146 9.64 18.75 -10.21
CA THR A 146 9.73 17.45 -10.88
C THR A 146 8.83 16.44 -10.19
N LEU A 147 7.89 15.85 -10.94
CA LEU A 147 7.00 14.80 -10.48
C LEU A 147 7.14 13.58 -11.39
N ALA A 148 7.45 12.43 -10.82
CA ALA A 148 7.61 11.19 -11.59
C ALA A 148 7.31 9.95 -10.74
N THR A 149 7.31 8.78 -11.40
CA THR A 149 7.02 7.49 -10.76
C THR A 149 8.10 6.48 -11.11
N LEU A 150 8.48 5.67 -10.13
CA LEU A 150 9.44 4.57 -10.24
C LEU A 150 8.77 3.26 -9.84
N ALA A 151 8.78 2.28 -10.74
CA ALA A 151 8.38 0.90 -10.45
C ALA A 151 9.60 0.11 -9.97
N PHE A 152 9.47 -0.61 -8.85
CA PHE A 152 10.53 -1.47 -8.33
C PHE A 152 9.97 -2.71 -7.63
N SER A 153 10.85 -3.65 -7.28
CA SER A 153 10.47 -4.88 -6.59
C SER A 153 11.30 -5.12 -5.34
N VAL A 154 10.71 -5.77 -4.33
CA VAL A 154 11.38 -6.11 -3.07
C VAL A 154 11.22 -7.61 -2.81
N PRO A 155 12.24 -8.33 -2.30
CA PRO A 155 12.08 -9.75 -1.97
C PRO A 155 11.04 -9.94 -0.88
N ARG A 156 10.11 -10.89 -1.10
CA ARG A 156 9.00 -11.15 -0.19
C ARG A 156 9.45 -11.54 1.23
N SER A 157 10.65 -12.07 1.38
CA SER A 157 11.22 -12.44 2.69
C SER A 157 11.35 -11.27 3.66
N PHE A 158 11.40 -10.02 3.16
CA PHE A 158 11.49 -8.81 3.97
C PHE A 158 10.11 -8.20 4.28
N LEU A 159 9.03 -8.77 3.73
CA LEU A 159 7.67 -8.24 3.83
C LEU A 159 6.79 -9.25 4.57
N LYS A 160 6.80 -9.19 5.90
CA LYS A 160 5.97 -10.06 6.75
C LYS A 160 4.58 -9.42 6.90
N PRO A 161 3.50 -10.04 6.36
CA PRO A 161 2.16 -9.48 6.46
C PRO A 161 1.72 -9.24 7.91
N GLY A 162 1.10 -8.09 8.17
CA GLY A 162 0.63 -7.68 9.48
C GLY A 162 1.72 -7.20 10.45
N HIS A 163 2.98 -7.15 10.04
CA HIS A 163 4.07 -6.60 10.84
C HIS A 163 4.37 -5.15 10.43
N SER A 164 4.70 -4.32 11.42
CA SER A 164 5.32 -3.02 11.17
C SER A 164 6.75 -3.20 10.68
N LEU A 165 7.12 -2.46 9.65
CA LEU A 165 8.48 -2.36 9.13
C LEU A 165 8.81 -0.91 8.77
N GLU A 166 10.11 -0.63 8.66
CA GLU A 166 10.58 0.70 8.29
C GLU A 166 10.76 0.80 6.77
N ILE A 167 10.25 1.90 6.20
CA ILE A 167 10.59 2.36 4.85
C ILE A 167 11.53 3.55 5.01
N VAL A 168 12.71 3.44 4.41
CA VAL A 168 13.79 4.42 4.55
C VAL A 168 14.19 4.96 3.19
N TYR A 169 14.46 6.26 3.12
CA TYR A 169 15.25 6.88 2.06
C TYR A 169 16.40 7.65 2.70
N GLY A 170 17.65 7.19 2.51
CA GLY A 170 18.81 7.83 3.13
C GLY A 170 18.72 7.80 4.66
N ASP A 171 18.59 8.98 5.27
CA ASP A 171 18.47 9.16 6.72
C ASP A 171 17.03 9.40 7.19
N TRP A 172 16.07 9.45 6.26
CA TRP A 172 14.66 9.69 6.56
C TRP A 172 13.86 8.40 6.48
N ALA A 173 13.00 8.18 7.48
CA ALA A 173 12.28 6.94 7.64
C ALA A 173 10.82 7.18 8.03
N THR A 174 10.01 6.17 7.78
CA THR A 174 8.64 6.06 8.28
C THR A 174 8.34 4.60 8.59
N ASP A 175 7.54 4.38 9.61
CA ASP A 175 6.97 3.07 9.88
C ASP A 175 5.77 2.83 8.96
N TRP A 176 5.64 1.58 8.51
CA TRP A 176 4.52 1.14 7.69
C TRP A 176 4.17 -0.31 8.04
N ILE A 177 2.89 -0.59 8.17
CA ILE A 177 2.38 -1.94 8.46
C ILE A 177 2.10 -2.63 7.14
N VAL A 178 2.73 -3.78 6.90
CA VAL A 178 2.45 -4.59 5.71
C VAL A 178 0.99 -5.08 5.76
N PRO A 179 0.15 -4.79 4.75
CA PRO A 179 -1.23 -5.23 4.73
C PRO A 179 -1.36 -6.74 4.88
N ARG A 180 -2.41 -7.16 5.62
CA ARG A 180 -2.81 -8.57 5.64
C ARG A 180 -3.50 -8.89 4.31
N ARG A 181 -3.17 -10.05 3.76
CA ARG A 181 -3.77 -10.55 2.52
C ARG A 181 -5.24 -10.89 2.71
#